data_AF-A0A6C9QI04-F1
#
_entry.id   AF-A0A6C9QI04-F1
#
_cell.length_a   1.000
_cell.length_b   1.000
_cell.length_c   1.000
_cell.angle_alpha   90.00
_cell.angle_beta   90.00
_cell.angle_gamma   90.00
#
_symmetry.space_group_name_H-M   'P 1'
#
loop_
_entity.id
_entity.type
_entity.pdbx_description
1 polymer ?
#
loop_
_entity_poly.entity_id
_entity_poly.type
_entity_poly.pdbx_seq_one_letter_code
_entity_poly.pdbx_strand_id
1 'polypeptide(L)' 'MAQGTPEEVMTPGLLRTVFSVEAEIHPEPVSGRPMCLMR' A
#
# COMPACT_ATOMS: atom_id res chain seq x y z
N MET A 1 3.62 6.44 13.94
CA MET A 1 2.81 7.15 12.94
C MET A 1 3.66 7.23 11.69
N ALA A 2 3.21 6.72 10.55
CA ALA A 2 3.96 6.77 9.29
C ALA A 2 3.35 7.85 8.39
N GLN A 3 4.19 8.71 7.82
CA GLN A 3 3.81 9.81 6.94
C GLN A 3 4.88 9.95 5.86
N GLY A 4 4.46 10.15 4.61
CA GLY A 4 5.35 10.16 3.45
C GLY A 4 4.52 10.10 2.16
N THR A 5 5.17 9.90 1.02
CA THR A 5 4.49 9.69 -0.26
C THR A 5 3.75 8.35 -0.27
N PRO A 6 2.76 8.15 -1.18
CA PRO A 6 2.08 6.87 -1.31
C PRO A 6 3.04 5.68 -1.44
N GLU A 7 4.13 5.84 -2.17
CA GLU A 7 5.16 4.80 -2.37
C GLU A 7 5.90 4.46 -1.06
N GLU A 8 6.06 5.43 -0.17
CA GLU A 8 6.75 5.25 1.11
C GLU A 8 5.85 4.62 2.18
N VAL A 9 4.54 4.91 2.16
CA VAL A 9 3.62 4.49 3.23
C VAL A 9 2.67 3.36 2.84
N MET A 10 2.34 3.17 1.55
CA MET A 10 1.45 2.10 1.12
C MET A 10 2.22 0.78 1.04
N THR A 11 2.47 0.19 2.20
CA THR A 11 3.10 -1.13 2.31
C THR A 11 2.12 -2.13 2.93
N PRO A 12 2.18 -3.42 2.56
CA PRO A 12 1.32 -4.46 3.16
C PRO A 12 1.38 -4.49 4.69
N GLY A 13 2.59 -4.37 5.25
CA GLY A 13 2.79 -4.40 6.70
C GLY A 13 2.13 -3.24 7.43
N LEU A 14 2.18 -2.02 6.87
CA LEU A 14 1.53 -0.87 7.48
C LEU A 14 0.00 -0.99 7.40
N LEU A 15 -0.53 -1.44 6.25
CA LEU A 15 -1.97 -1.64 6.09
C LEU A 15 -2.50 -2.69 7.08
N ARG A 16 -1.76 -3.78 7.27
CA ARG A 16 -2.08 -4.79 8.29
C ARG A 16 -2.05 -4.20 9.70
N THR A 17 -1.04 -3.40 10.02
CA THR A 17 -0.85 -2.87 11.38
C THR A 17 -1.91 -1.81 11.75
N VAL A 18 -2.27 -0.94 10.81
CA VAL A 18 -3.17 0.20 11.06
C VAL A 18 -4.63 -0.15 10.80
N PHE A 19 -4.90 -0.91 9.74
CA PHE A 19 -6.26 -1.22 9.30
C PHE A 19 -6.66 -2.68 9.51
N SER A 20 -5.74 -3.55 9.96
CA SER A 20 -6.00 -4.99 10.14
C SER A 20 -6.46 -5.70 8.87
N VAL A 21 -5.93 -5.27 7.72
CA VAL A 21 -6.24 -5.86 6.40
C VAL A 21 -5.01 -6.53 5.80
N GLU A 22 -5.23 -7.65 5.10
CA GLU A 22 -4.22 -8.29 4.26
C GLU A 22 -4.36 -7.76 2.83
N ALA A 23 -3.31 -7.12 2.34
CA ALA A 23 -3.30 -6.46 1.04
C ALA A 23 -1.96 -6.65 0.32
N GLU A 24 -2.00 -6.67 -1.00
CA GLU A 24 -0.82 -6.63 -1.86
C GLU A 24 -0.70 -5.27 -2.53
N ILE A 25 0.54 -4.80 -2.71
CA ILE A 25 0.82 -3.52 -3.35
C ILE A 25 1.59 -3.78 -4.63
N HIS A 26 1.02 -3.38 -5.76
CA HIS A 26 1.61 -3.55 -7.08
C HIS A 26 1.63 -2.21 -7.81
N PRO A 27 2.62 -1.93 -8.67
CA PRO A 27 2.60 -0.73 -9.50
C PRO A 27 1.47 -0.81 -10.53
N GLU A 28 0.72 0.27 -10.66
CA GLU A 28 -0.31 0.42 -11.68
C GLU A 28 0.35 0.54 -13.08
N PRO A 29 -0.12 -0.20 -14.10
CA PRO A 29 0.59 -0.34 -15.38
C PRO A 29 0.71 0.95 -16.21
N VAL A 30 -0.15 1.95 -16.01
CA VAL A 30 -0.15 3.20 -16.79
C VAL A 30 0.67 4.31 -16.12
N SER A 31 0.53 4.48 -14.81
CA SER A 31 1.07 5.59 -14.03
C SER A 31 2.23 5.20 -13.10
N GLY A 32 2.46 3.90 -12.88
CA GLY A 32 3.48 3.37 -11.98
C GLY A 32 3.18 3.57 -10.49
N ARG A 33 2.04 4.19 -10.15
CA ARG A 33 1.64 4.45 -8.76
C ARG A 33 1.24 3.17 -8.03
N PRO A 34 1.37 3.11 -6.70
CA PRO A 34 0.98 1.93 -5.94
C PRO A 34 -0.54 1.70 -6.02
N MET A 35 -0.92 0.50 -6.43
CA MET A 35 -2.27 -0.02 -6.42
C MET A 35 -2.40 -1.07 -5.31
N CYS A 36 -3.43 -0.91 -4.47
CA CYS A 36 -3.74 -1.83 -3.38
C CYS A 36 -4.75 -2.89 -3.83
N LEU A 37 -4.38 -4.15 -3.71
CA LEU A 37 -5.24 -5.30 -4.00
C LEU A 37 -5.56 -6.01 -2.69
N MET A 38 -6.85 -6.12 -2.38
CA MET A 38 -7.32 -6.82 -1.17
C MET A 38 -7.34 -8.32 -1.42
N ARG A 39 -6.91 -9.10 -0.42
CA ARG A 39 -7.04 -10.57 -0.43
C ARG A 39 -8.29 -11.02 0.33
#